data_AF-A0A816AH90-F1
#
_entry.id   AF-A0A816AH90-F1
#
_cell.length_a   1.000
_cell.length_b   1.000
_cell.length_c   1.000
_cell.angle_alpha   90.00
_cell.angle_beta   90.00
_cell.angle_gamma   90.00
#
_symmetry.space_group_name_H-M   'P 1'
#
loop_
_entity.id
_entity.type
_entity.pdbx_description
1 polymer ?
#
loop_
_entity_poly.entity_id
_entity_poly.type
_entity_poly.pdbx_seq_one_letter_code
_entity_poly.pdbx_strand_id
1 'polypeptide(L)'
;MKKKLRSTKKSEFTSLPLDNERSQYLTRLAAEFLIYNLLPMSLVECPKLQTILTQIEPSYGLPCRKYIMKTVLEKMYNDTRAQVANELKNTNEPLLPTVPN
;
A
#
# COMPACT_ATOMS: atom_id res chain seq x y z
N MET A 1 -32.68 37.04 9.79
CA MET A 1 -32.43 36.54 8.41
C MET A 1 -31.65 35.24 8.47
N LYS A 2 -32.28 34.09 8.18
CA LYS A 2 -31.62 32.76 8.23
C LYS A 2 -30.95 32.48 6.88
N LYS A 3 -29.60 32.44 6.85
CA LYS A 3 -28.85 32.11 5.63
C LYS A 3 -29.00 30.61 5.35
N LYS A 4 -29.70 30.28 4.26
CA LYS A 4 -29.88 28.91 3.76
C LYS A 4 -28.52 28.40 3.26
N LEU A 5 -27.90 27.51 4.03
CA LEU A 5 -26.67 26.82 3.64
C LEU A 5 -26.97 26.01 2.37
N ARG A 6 -26.26 26.33 1.28
CA ARG A 6 -26.40 25.62 0.01
C ARG A 6 -25.79 24.23 0.20
N SER A 7 -26.64 23.21 0.22
CA SER A 7 -26.24 21.81 0.13
C SER A 7 -25.60 21.58 -1.24
N THR A 8 -24.27 21.51 -1.30
CA THR A 8 -23.55 20.99 -2.45
C THR A 8 -23.94 19.53 -2.63
N LYS A 9 -24.70 19.23 -3.69
CA LYS A 9 -25.03 17.87 -4.11
C LYS A 9 -23.73 17.09 -4.31
N LYS A 10 -23.49 16.09 -3.48
CA LYS A 10 -22.43 15.10 -3.65
C LYS A 10 -22.77 14.33 -4.93
N SER A 11 -21.98 14.48 -5.98
CA SER A 11 -22.17 13.72 -7.22
C SER A 11 -22.06 12.24 -6.90
N GLU A 12 -23.16 11.50 -7.05
CA GLU A 12 -23.19 10.05 -7.03
C GLU A 12 -22.44 9.55 -8.27
N PHE A 13 -21.11 9.51 -8.18
CA PHE A 13 -20.35 8.58 -9.01
C PHE A 13 -20.77 7.20 -8.53
N THR A 14 -21.62 6.52 -9.31
CA THR A 14 -21.93 5.10 -9.15
C THR A 14 -20.63 4.35 -9.37
N SER A 15 -19.88 4.18 -8.28
CA SER A 15 -18.54 3.63 -8.32
C SER A 15 -18.67 2.13 -8.57
N LEU A 16 -18.24 1.68 -9.76
CA LEU A 16 -18.15 0.26 -10.07
C LEU A 16 -17.34 -0.44 -8.96
N PRO A 17 -17.71 -1.67 -8.56
CA PRO A 17 -16.97 -2.39 -7.54
C PRO A 17 -15.50 -2.46 -7.96
N LEU A 18 -14.61 -2.04 -7.07
CA LEU A 18 -13.17 -2.08 -7.34
C LEU A 18 -12.77 -3.53 -7.52
N ASP A 19 -12.06 -3.81 -8.60
CA ASP A 19 -11.46 -5.12 -8.79
C ASP A 19 -10.56 -5.49 -7.60
N ASN A 20 -10.62 -6.75 -7.17
CA ASN A 20 -9.93 -7.23 -5.98
C ASN A 20 -8.42 -7.09 -6.12
N GLU A 21 -7.87 -7.37 -7.31
CA GLU A 21 -6.45 -7.21 -7.58
C GLU A 21 -6.01 -5.75 -7.46
N ARG A 22 -6.80 -4.83 -8.01
CA ARG A 22 -6.55 -3.38 -7.90
C ARG A 22 -6.61 -2.88 -6.47
N SER A 23 -7.57 -3.36 -5.68
CA SER A 23 -7.67 -3.04 -4.24
C SER A 23 -6.46 -3.52 -3.45
N GLN A 24 -6.00 -4.74 -3.72
CA GLN A 24 -4.80 -5.30 -3.08
C GLN A 24 -3.54 -4.54 -3.49
N TYR A 25 -3.45 -4.13 -4.76
CA TYR A 25 -2.34 -3.33 -5.26
C TYR A 25 -2.26 -1.96 -4.58
N LEU A 26 -3.39 -1.24 -4.49
CA LEU A 26 -3.46 0.06 -3.78
C LEU A 26 -3.11 -0.10 -2.30
N THR A 27 -3.56 -1.18 -1.67
CA THR A 27 -3.23 -1.51 -0.28
C THR A 27 -1.73 -1.74 -0.10
N ARG A 28 -1.10 -2.46 -1.03
CA ARG A 28 0.34 -2.67 -1.01
C ARG A 28 1.10 -1.36 -1.15
N LEU A 29 0.73 -0.49 -2.09
CA LEU A 29 1.35 0.82 -2.25
C LEU A 29 1.22 1.69 -1.01
N ALA A 30 0.05 1.70 -0.37
CA ALA A 30 -0.15 2.44 0.88
C ALA A 30 0.72 1.89 2.01
N ALA A 31 0.85 0.56 2.13
CA ALA A 31 1.72 -0.05 3.13
C ALA A 31 3.21 0.22 2.85
N GLU A 32 3.64 0.12 1.59
CA GLU A 32 4.99 0.49 1.17
C GLU A 32 5.30 1.95 1.52
N PHE A 33 4.39 2.88 1.23
CA PHE A 33 4.55 4.28 1.60
C PHE A 33 4.79 4.44 3.11
N LEU A 34 4.06 3.73 3.97
CA LEU A 34 4.23 3.83 5.41
C LEU A 34 5.56 3.21 5.86
N ILE A 35 5.89 2.02 5.36
CA ILE A 35 7.03 1.22 5.82
C ILE A 35 8.34 1.85 5.35
N TYR A 36 8.45 2.22 4.07
CA TYR A 36 9.67 2.83 3.52
C TYR A 36 9.99 4.19 4.15
N ASN A 37 8.95 4.94 4.56
CA ASN A 37 9.12 6.25 5.21
C ASN A 37 9.10 6.16 6.76
N LEU A 38 9.09 4.95 7.34
CA LEU A 38 9.04 4.72 8.79
C LEU A 38 7.91 5.50 9.50
N LEU A 39 6.77 5.63 8.82
CA LEU A 39 5.65 6.43 9.28
C LEU A 39 4.81 5.65 10.31
N PRO A 40 4.13 6.36 11.24
CA PRO A 40 3.28 5.71 12.21
C PRO A 40 2.07 5.06 11.54
N MET A 41 1.78 3.82 11.93
CA MET A 41 0.64 3.05 11.41
C MET A 41 -0.73 3.68 11.73
N SER A 42 -0.80 4.66 12.64
CA SER A 42 -2.02 5.45 12.89
C SER A 42 -2.44 6.29 11.69
N LEU A 43 -1.55 6.55 10.72
CA LEU A 43 -1.89 7.33 9.52
C LEU A 43 -2.97 6.68 8.67
N VAL A 44 -3.12 5.36 8.69
CA VAL A 44 -4.18 4.68 7.91
C VAL A 44 -5.58 4.93 8.45
N GLU A 45 -5.65 5.36 9.70
CA GLU A 45 -6.87 5.78 10.37
C GLU A 45 -7.05 7.31 10.31
N CYS A 46 -6.12 8.04 9.69
CA CYS A 46 -6.22 9.48 9.52
C CYS A 46 -7.37 9.83 8.55
N PRO A 47 -8.38 10.58 9.00
CA PRO A 47 -9.55 10.89 8.16
C PRO A 47 -9.19 11.69 6.90
N LYS A 48 -8.14 12.52 6.96
CA LYS A 48 -7.69 13.32 5.81
C LYS A 48 -7.03 12.45 4.75
N LEU A 49 -6.22 11.47 5.16
CA LEU A 49 -5.61 10.52 4.23
C LEU A 49 -6.68 9.67 3.54
N GLN A 50 -7.64 9.15 4.30
CA GLN A 50 -8.77 8.41 3.75
C GLN A 50 -9.58 9.26 2.77
N THR A 51 -9.84 10.53 3.11
CA THR A 51 -10.54 11.45 2.21
C THR A 51 -9.79 11.66 0.90
N ILE A 52 -8.46 11.84 0.95
CA ILE A 52 -7.62 11.98 -0.25
C ILE A 52 -7.72 10.72 -1.11
N LEU A 53 -7.56 9.53 -0.51
CA LEU A 53 -7.64 8.27 -1.23
C LEU A 53 -9.02 8.02 -1.85
N THR A 54 -10.09 8.36 -1.15
CA THR A 54 -11.46 8.29 -1.70
C THR A 54 -11.71 9.30 -2.82
N GLN A 55 -11.03 10.46 -2.83
CA GLN A 55 -11.13 11.39 -3.97
C GLN A 55 -10.37 10.88 -5.20
N ILE A 56 -9.26 10.16 -4.99
CA ILE A 56 -8.46 9.58 -6.07
C ILE A 56 -9.14 8.33 -6.64
N GLU A 57 -9.60 7.43 -5.78
CA GLU A 57 -10.25 6.17 -6.14
C GLU A 57 -11.47 5.95 -5.22
N PRO A 58 -12.68 6.37 -5.62
CA PRO A 58 -13.87 6.34 -4.75
C PRO A 58 -14.28 4.95 -4.26
N SER A 59 -14.00 3.92 -5.05
CA SER A 59 -14.30 2.52 -4.68
C SER A 59 -13.26 1.91 -3.73
N TYR A 60 -12.17 2.61 -3.43
CA TYR A 60 -11.10 2.09 -2.57
C TYR A 60 -11.30 2.47 -1.10
N GLY A 61 -11.33 1.44 -0.24
CA GLY A 61 -11.28 1.60 1.21
C GLY A 61 -9.90 1.20 1.73
N LEU A 62 -9.19 2.15 2.33
CA LEU A 62 -7.91 1.86 2.99
C LEU A 62 -8.16 0.89 4.19
N PRO A 63 -7.46 -0.25 4.27
CA PRO A 63 -7.68 -1.22 5.33
C PRO A 63 -7.23 -0.70 6.69
N CYS A 64 -7.82 -1.29 7.74
CA CYS A 64 -7.52 -0.90 9.11
C CYS A 64 -6.07 -1.24 9.49
N ARG A 65 -5.55 -0.52 10.49
CA ARG A 65 -4.20 -0.72 11.02
C ARG A 65 -3.90 -2.17 11.35
N LYS A 66 -4.86 -2.88 11.96
CA LYS A 66 -4.69 -4.28 12.36
C LYS A 66 -4.43 -5.20 11.16
N TYR A 67 -5.14 -4.98 10.05
CA TYR A 67 -4.95 -5.76 8.83
C TYR A 67 -3.57 -5.48 8.21
N ILE A 68 -3.17 -4.21 8.11
CA ILE A 68 -1.88 -3.85 7.56
C ILE A 68 -0.74 -4.42 8.39
N MET A 69 -0.81 -4.31 9.72
CA MET A 69 0.22 -4.83 10.62
C MET A 69 0.32 -6.36 10.60
N LYS A 70 -0.82 -7.08 10.59
CA LYS A 70 -0.81 -8.54 10.70
C LYS A 70 -0.63 -9.24 9.35
N THR A 71 -1.15 -8.68 8.28
CA THR A 71 -1.19 -9.38 6.99
C THR A 71 -0.19 -8.79 6.02
N VAL A 72 -0.25 -7.48 5.80
CA VAL A 72 0.56 -6.83 4.75
C VAL A 72 2.02 -6.74 5.18
N LEU A 73 2.29 -6.32 6.42
CA LEU A 73 3.65 -6.18 6.94
C LEU A 73 4.37 -7.53 7.06
N GLU A 74 3.69 -8.57 7.56
CA GLU A 74 4.27 -9.92 7.63
C GLU A 74 4.64 -10.43 6.24
N LYS A 75 3.74 -10.25 5.25
CA LYS A 75 4.01 -10.61 3.86
C LYS A 75 5.23 -9.86 3.31
N MET A 76 5.26 -8.53 3.47
CA MET A 76 6.38 -7.70 2.99
C MET A 76 7.71 -8.10 3.63
N TYR A 77 7.73 -8.39 4.94
CA TYR A 77 8.94 -8.87 5.61
C TYR A 77 9.43 -10.19 5.01
N ASN A 78 8.53 -11.15 4.79
CA ASN A 78 8.87 -12.44 4.21
C ASN A 78 9.38 -12.29 2.76
N ASP A 79 8.75 -11.42 1.98
CA ASP A 79 9.16 -11.12 0.61
C ASP A 79 10.58 -10.51 0.58
N THR A 80 10.85 -9.51 1.43
CA THR A 80 12.18 -8.90 1.56
C THR A 80 13.21 -9.90 2.07
N ARG A 81 12.86 -10.73 3.06
CA ARG A 81 13.76 -11.77 3.58
C ARG A 81 14.13 -12.78 2.50
N ALA A 82 13.15 -13.22 1.69
CA ALA A 82 13.38 -14.13 0.58
C ALA A 82 14.28 -13.50 -0.48
N GLN A 83 14.06 -12.21 -0.79
CA GLN A 83 14.91 -11.45 -1.70
C GLN A 83 16.36 -11.40 -1.21
N VAL A 84 16.59 -10.95 0.03
CA VAL A 84 17.93 -10.87 0.61
C VAL A 84 18.60 -12.25 0.67
N ALA A 85 17.85 -13.31 1.00
CA ALA A 85 18.39 -14.67 1.00
C ALA A 85 18.81 -15.14 -0.40
N ASN A 86 18.09 -14.75 -1.44
CA ASN A 86 18.46 -15.06 -2.82
C ASN A 86 19.69 -14.26 -3.26
N GLU A 87 19.75 -12.97 -2.91
CA GLU A 87 20.93 -12.12 -3.16
C GLU A 87 22.18 -12.74 -2.51
N LEU A 88 22.11 -13.12 -1.23
CA LEU A 88 23.22 -13.76 -0.52
C LEU A 88 23.67 -15.09 -1.13
N LYS A 89 22.74 -15.90 -1.68
CA LYS A 89 23.10 -17.15 -2.36
C LYS A 89 23.88 -16.88 -3.64
N ASN A 90 23.47 -15.87 -4.42
CA ASN A 90 24.14 -15.51 -5.67
C ASN A 90 25.55 -14.93 -5.42
N THR A 91 25.79 -14.27 -4.29
CA THR A 91 27.12 -13.75 -3.93
C THR A 91 28.09 -14.83 -3.45
N ASN A 92 27.59 -15.98 -3.01
CA ASN A 92 28.40 -17.10 -2.50
C ASN A 92 28.75 -18.13 -3.58
N GLU A 93 28.36 -17.93 -4.84
CA GLU A 93 28.91 -18.70 -5.95
C GLU A 93 30.40 -18.30 -6.11
N PRO A 94 31.36 -19.24 -5.95
CA PRO A 94 32.75 -18.90 -6.11
C PRO A 94 32.95 -18.46 -7.56
N LEU A 95 33.47 -17.24 -7.74
CA LEU A 95 34.02 -16.78 -9.01
C LEU A 95 35.06 -17.82 -9.46
N LEU A 96 34.65 -18.79 -10.26
CA LEU A 96 35.60 -19.67 -10.94
C LEU A 96 36.48 -18.74 -11.77
N PRO A 97 37.82 -18.83 -11.66
CA PRO A 97 38.68 -18.06 -12.53
C PRO A 97 38.34 -18.46 -13.96
N THR A 98 37.75 -17.54 -14.71
CA THR A 98 37.60 -17.68 -16.16
C THR A 98 39.01 -17.64 -16.72
N VAL A 99 39.63 -18.81 -16.87
CA VAL A 99 40.90 -18.94 -17.57
C VAL A 99 40.58 -18.81 -19.06
N PRO A 100 41.00 -17.73 -19.74
CA PRO A 100 40.84 -17.65 -21.19
C PRO A 100 41.80 -18.65 -21.84
N ASN A 101 41.26 -19.46 -22.76
CA ASN A 101 42.04 -20.28 -23.71
C ASN A 101 42.79 -19.39 -24.70
#